data_AF-A0A7X8Q231-F1
#
_entry.id   AF-A0A7X8Q231-F1
#
_cell.length_a   1.000
_cell.length_b   1.000
_cell.length_c   1.000
_cell.angle_alpha   90.00
_cell.angle_beta   90.00
_cell.angle_gamma   90.00
#
_symmetry.space_group_name_H-M   'P 1'
#
loop_
_entity.id
_entity.type
_entity.pdbx_description
1 polymer ?
#
loop_
_entity_poly.entity_id
_entity_poly.type
_entity_poly.pdbx_seq_one_letter_code
_entity_poly.pdbx_strand_id
1 'polypeptide(L)'
;NFFVYEHGWTPSACKLNMVLDKERKAVGKELGYHLRPMEDFSGMPDDYTWQQLYAAGHGSIALTPICGPNSIFDRYLTEDAPFGLVPWAAIGGLLGVPMPMTNSCIDIYNVIHETDWRKNGLGIEELGIAGMTKEQLIKYVRTGVK
;
A
#
# COMPACT_ATOMS: atom_id res chain seq x y z
N ASN A 1 -8.20 -5.88 -24.61
CA ASN A 1 -8.28 -5.16 -23.32
C ASN A 1 -7.62 -6.00 -22.24
N PHE A 2 -6.81 -5.37 -21.39
CA PHE A 2 -6.32 -5.97 -20.16
C PHE A 2 -7.38 -5.81 -19.07
N PHE A 3 -7.68 -6.88 -18.33
CA PHE A 3 -8.63 -6.89 -17.20
C PHE A 3 -7.85 -7.17 -15.93
N VAL A 4 -7.84 -6.24 -14.98
CA VAL A 4 -6.84 -6.22 -13.90
C VAL A 4 -6.99 -7.39 -12.93
N TYR A 5 -8.22 -7.78 -12.59
CA TYR A 5 -8.45 -8.91 -11.68
C TYR A 5 -8.47 -10.25 -12.41
N GLU A 6 -8.95 -10.31 -13.65
CA GLU A 6 -8.93 -11.56 -14.42
C GLU A 6 -7.51 -11.98 -14.79
N HIS A 7 -6.69 -11.03 -15.26
CA HIS A 7 -5.34 -11.32 -15.76
C HIS A 7 -4.23 -10.98 -14.77
N GLY A 8 -4.44 -10.01 -13.87
CA GLY A 8 -3.43 -9.53 -12.93
C GLY A 8 -3.50 -10.15 -11.54
N TRP A 9 -4.64 -10.76 -11.15
CA TRP A 9 -4.80 -11.44 -9.86
C TRP A 9 -4.18 -12.83 -9.86
N THR A 10 -2.87 -12.89 -10.04
CA THR A 10 -2.10 -14.14 -10.11
C THR A 10 -1.66 -14.63 -8.73
N PRO A 11 -1.24 -15.91 -8.59
CA PRO A 11 -0.64 -16.40 -7.34
C PRO A 11 0.54 -15.54 -6.84
N SER A 12 1.39 -15.07 -7.75
CA SER A 12 2.53 -14.21 -7.40
C SER A 12 2.08 -12.84 -6.91
N ALA A 13 1.07 -12.24 -7.55
CA ALA A 13 0.49 -10.97 -7.10
C ALA A 13 -0.17 -11.11 -5.72
N CYS A 14 -0.88 -12.20 -5.45
CA CYS A 14 -1.47 -12.46 -4.15
C CYS A 14 -0.40 -12.61 -3.05
N LYS A 15 0.68 -13.36 -3.32
CA LYS A 15 1.81 -13.49 -2.38
C LYS A 15 2.47 -12.15 -2.09
N LEU A 16 2.66 -11.31 -3.11
CA LEU A 16 3.20 -9.96 -2.95
C LEU A 16 2.28 -9.08 -2.11
N ASN A 17 0.96 -9.13 -2.38
CA ASN A 17 -0.05 -8.41 -1.63
C ASN A 17 -0.03 -8.80 -0.14
N MET A 18 0.09 -10.09 0.20
CA MET A 18 0.21 -10.53 1.60
C MET A 18 1.39 -9.86 2.33
N VAL A 19 2.54 -9.70 1.66
CA VAL A 19 3.73 -9.09 2.27
C VAL A 19 3.55 -7.58 2.43
N LEU A 20 3.06 -6.89 1.40
CA LEU A 20 2.75 -5.45 1.46
C LEU A 20 1.72 -5.15 2.55
N ASP A 21 0.69 -5.99 2.66
CA ASP A 21 -0.35 -5.81 3.65
C ASP A 21 0.15 -6.04 5.08
N LYS A 22 1.06 -7.01 5.26
CA LYS A 22 1.73 -7.24 6.54
C LYS A 22 2.58 -6.04 6.98
N GLU A 23 3.31 -5.42 6.06
CA GLU A 23 4.08 -4.19 6.32
C GLU A 23 3.16 -3.06 6.78
N ARG A 24 2.08 -2.81 6.04
CA ARG A 24 1.06 -1.82 6.39
C ARG A 24 0.41 -2.07 7.76
N LYS A 25 0.09 -3.34 8.08
CA LYS A 25 -0.43 -3.74 9.39
C LYS A 25 0.58 -3.54 10.50
N ALA A 26 1.87 -3.75 10.26
CA ALA A 26 2.91 -3.48 11.25
C ALA A 26 2.98 -1.99 11.61
N VAL A 27 2.85 -1.10 10.63
CA VAL A 27 2.71 0.35 10.86
C VAL A 27 1.46 0.67 11.69
N GLY A 28 0.31 0.09 11.31
CA GLY A 28 -0.94 0.24 12.07
C GLY A 28 -0.81 -0.19 13.52
N LYS A 29 -0.18 -1.36 13.76
CA LYS A 29 0.08 -1.90 15.10
C LYS A 29 0.93 -0.97 15.94
N GLU A 30 1.98 -0.38 15.36
CA GLU A 30 2.79 0.61 16.08
C GLU A 30 1.93 1.79 16.51
N LEU A 31 1.02 2.26 15.68
CA LEU A 31 0.08 3.34 16.03
C LEU A 31 -1.07 2.91 16.96
N GLY A 32 -1.14 1.63 17.35
CA GLY A 32 -2.19 1.08 18.22
C GLY A 32 -3.48 0.70 17.50
N TYR A 33 -3.43 0.54 16.16
CA TYR A 33 -4.57 0.13 15.34
C TYR A 33 -4.48 -1.33 14.92
N HIS A 34 -5.63 -2.00 14.88
CA HIS A 34 -5.80 -3.30 14.21
C HIS A 34 -6.35 -3.07 12.80
N LEU A 35 -5.47 -3.02 11.80
CA LEU A 35 -5.87 -2.80 10.42
C LEU A 35 -6.31 -4.12 9.77
N ARG A 36 -7.44 -4.09 9.05
CA ARG A 36 -8.03 -5.25 8.36
C ARG A 36 -8.36 -5.01 6.87
N PRO A 37 -7.52 -4.29 6.09
CA PRO A 37 -7.91 -3.80 4.77
C PRO A 37 -8.23 -4.93 3.78
N MET A 38 -7.41 -5.99 3.75
CA MET A 38 -7.62 -7.11 2.82
C MET A 38 -8.67 -8.09 3.33
N GLU A 39 -8.76 -8.28 4.64
CA GLU A 39 -9.83 -9.05 5.28
C GLU A 39 -11.19 -8.43 5.00
N ASP A 40 -11.34 -7.13 5.22
CA ASP A 40 -12.59 -6.41 5.01
C ASP A 40 -12.95 -6.35 3.52
N PHE A 41 -11.94 -6.22 2.63
CA PHE A 41 -12.15 -6.30 1.18
C PHE A 41 -12.62 -7.69 0.72
N SER A 42 -12.06 -8.76 1.28
CA SER A 42 -12.31 -10.14 0.84
C SER A 42 -13.34 -10.91 1.68
N GLY A 43 -13.83 -10.32 2.78
CA GLY A 43 -14.70 -10.98 3.75
C GLY A 43 -14.02 -12.10 4.54
N MET A 44 -12.70 -12.03 4.73
CA MET A 44 -11.91 -13.10 5.34
C MET A 44 -11.61 -12.88 6.85
N PRO A 45 -11.28 -13.96 7.59
CA PRO A 45 -10.68 -13.84 8.91
C PRO A 45 -9.23 -13.32 8.83
N ASP A 46 -8.64 -12.95 9.97
CA ASP A 46 -7.30 -12.33 10.04
C ASP A 46 -6.14 -13.28 9.64
N ASP A 47 -6.36 -14.60 9.66
CA ASP A 47 -5.35 -15.63 9.44
C ASP A 47 -5.49 -16.35 8.08
N TYR A 48 -6.08 -15.68 7.10
CA TYR A 48 -6.22 -16.22 5.75
C TYR A 48 -4.87 -16.42 5.03
N THR A 49 -4.86 -17.39 4.12
CA THR A 49 -3.71 -17.73 3.28
C THR A 49 -3.77 -17.02 1.93
N TRP A 50 -2.64 -16.87 1.23
CA TRP A 50 -2.62 -16.30 -0.12
C TRP A 50 -3.47 -17.13 -1.11
N GLN A 51 -3.65 -18.44 -0.88
CA GLN A 51 -4.53 -19.30 -1.67
C GLN A 51 -5.99 -18.92 -1.49
N GLN A 52 -6.42 -18.64 -0.26
CA GLN A 52 -7.77 -18.15 0.00
C GLN A 52 -7.99 -16.80 -0.67
N LEU A 53 -7.01 -15.87 -0.56
CA LEU A 53 -7.07 -14.58 -1.25
C LEU A 53 -7.17 -14.73 -2.78
N TYR A 54 -6.37 -15.64 -3.35
CA TYR A 54 -6.43 -15.97 -4.77
C TYR A 54 -7.83 -16.46 -5.15
N ALA A 55 -8.38 -17.41 -4.38
CA ALA A 55 -9.72 -17.97 -4.63
C ALA A 55 -10.85 -16.95 -4.51
N ALA A 56 -10.72 -15.93 -3.64
CA ALA A 56 -11.74 -14.88 -3.50
C ALA A 56 -11.74 -13.87 -4.66
N GLY A 57 -10.58 -13.61 -5.26
CA GLY A 57 -10.48 -12.67 -6.38
C GLY A 57 -10.63 -13.33 -7.75
N HIS A 58 -10.02 -14.49 -7.95
CA HIS A 58 -9.96 -15.16 -9.25
C HIS A 58 -11.31 -15.73 -9.67
N GLY A 59 -11.81 -15.33 -10.84
CA GLY A 59 -13.13 -15.73 -11.34
C GLY A 59 -14.29 -15.06 -10.60
N SER A 60 -14.04 -14.05 -9.77
CA SER A 60 -15.09 -13.27 -9.12
C SER A 60 -15.87 -12.45 -10.16
N ILE A 61 -17.17 -12.74 -10.30
CA ILE A 61 -18.07 -12.07 -11.25
C ILE A 61 -18.03 -10.54 -11.11
N ALA A 62 -17.88 -10.04 -9.88
CA ALA A 62 -17.82 -8.60 -9.61
C ALA A 62 -16.49 -7.96 -10.03
N LEU A 63 -15.40 -8.72 -10.09
CA LEU A 63 -14.04 -8.21 -10.34
C LEU A 63 -13.54 -8.46 -11.75
N THR A 64 -13.87 -9.62 -12.34
CA THR A 64 -13.47 -10.04 -13.70
C THR A 64 -13.76 -9.00 -14.80
N PRO A 65 -14.89 -8.25 -14.83
CA PRO A 65 -15.14 -7.27 -15.89
C PRO A 65 -14.37 -5.95 -15.73
N ILE A 66 -13.60 -5.75 -14.66
CA ILE A 66 -12.90 -4.49 -14.40
C ILE A 66 -11.68 -4.37 -15.33
N CYS A 67 -11.79 -3.47 -16.31
CA CYS A 67 -10.69 -3.12 -17.19
C CYS A 67 -9.51 -2.53 -16.39
N GLY A 68 -8.30 -3.01 -16.68
CA GLY A 68 -7.07 -2.43 -16.16
C GLY A 68 -6.53 -1.33 -17.08
N PRO A 69 -5.53 -0.57 -16.60
CA PRO A 69 -4.89 0.46 -17.39
C PRO A 69 -4.10 -0.15 -18.56
N ASN A 70 -4.09 0.56 -19.70
CA ASN A 70 -3.25 0.20 -20.86
C ASN A 70 -1.98 1.07 -20.95
N SER A 71 -1.71 1.88 -19.94
CA SER A 71 -0.56 2.78 -19.87
C SER A 71 0.06 2.70 -18.49
N ILE A 72 1.38 2.79 -18.43
CA ILE A 72 2.10 2.93 -17.16
C ILE A 72 1.84 4.31 -16.52
N PHE A 73 1.45 5.32 -17.31
CA PHE A 73 1.13 6.66 -16.80
C PHE A 73 -0.33 6.81 -16.35
N ASP A 74 -1.05 5.70 -16.16
CA ASP A 74 -2.40 5.75 -15.59
C ASP A 74 -2.36 6.13 -14.10
N ARG A 75 -3.50 6.59 -13.59
CA ARG A 75 -3.73 6.92 -12.18
C ARG A 75 -3.35 5.78 -11.23
N TYR A 76 -3.54 4.53 -11.64
CA TYR A 76 -3.18 3.33 -10.86
C TYR A 76 -1.70 3.31 -10.45
N LEU A 77 -0.84 4.03 -11.17
CA LEU A 77 0.59 4.08 -10.88
C LEU A 77 1.03 5.49 -10.53
N THR A 78 0.52 6.51 -11.23
CA THR A 78 0.86 7.91 -10.99
C THR A 78 0.23 8.50 -9.73
N GLU A 79 -0.81 7.87 -9.18
CA GLU A 79 -1.41 8.23 -7.87
C GLU A 79 -0.92 7.28 -6.77
N ASP A 80 -1.09 5.97 -6.95
CA ASP A 80 -0.84 4.98 -5.88
C ASP A 80 0.64 4.92 -5.46
N ALA A 81 1.59 5.26 -6.33
CA ALA A 81 3.00 5.32 -5.98
C ALA A 81 3.31 6.53 -5.06
N PRO A 82 3.18 7.79 -5.51
CA PRO A 82 3.51 8.96 -4.70
C PRO A 82 2.58 9.21 -3.51
N PHE A 83 1.32 8.77 -3.57
CA PHE A 83 0.31 9.08 -2.55
C PHE A 83 -0.21 7.85 -1.78
N GLY A 84 0.15 6.64 -2.22
CA GLY A 84 -0.10 5.40 -1.49
C GLY A 84 1.19 4.84 -0.88
N LEU A 85 2.08 4.31 -1.72
CA LEU A 85 3.28 3.60 -1.29
C LEU A 85 4.27 4.49 -0.55
N VAL A 86 4.56 5.69 -1.08
CA VAL A 86 5.54 6.62 -0.50
C VAL A 86 5.13 7.07 0.93
N PRO A 87 3.88 7.48 1.20
CA PRO A 87 3.42 7.75 2.57
C PRO A 87 3.56 6.58 3.53
N TRP A 88 3.21 5.36 3.10
CA TRP A 88 3.36 4.16 3.93
C TRP A 88 4.83 3.91 4.29
N ALA A 89 5.73 4.03 3.31
CA ALA A 89 7.16 3.89 3.55
C ALA A 89 7.71 5.01 4.47
N ALA A 90 7.26 6.25 4.28
CA ALA A 90 7.67 7.40 5.08
C ALA A 90 7.24 7.29 6.54
N ILE A 91 5.97 6.95 6.80
CA ILE A 91 5.44 6.74 8.14
C ILE A 91 6.10 5.52 8.80
N GLY A 92 6.29 4.44 8.04
CA GLY A 92 7.03 3.26 8.52
C GLY A 92 8.44 3.64 8.97
N GLY A 93 9.18 4.41 8.17
CA GLY A 93 10.50 4.93 8.53
C GLY A 93 10.50 5.78 9.80
N LEU A 94 9.55 6.71 9.95
CA LEU A 94 9.40 7.55 11.14
C LEU A 94 9.14 6.72 12.41
N LEU A 95 8.38 5.62 12.29
CA LEU A 95 8.07 4.72 13.40
C LEU A 95 9.11 3.61 13.61
N GLY A 96 10.15 3.54 12.77
CA GLY A 96 11.16 2.47 12.83
C GLY A 96 10.65 1.10 12.36
N VAL A 97 9.55 1.05 11.60
CA VAL A 97 8.99 -0.17 11.01
C VAL A 97 9.63 -0.43 9.64
N PRO A 98 10.28 -1.59 9.42
CA PRO A 98 10.84 -1.93 8.11
C PRO A 98 9.76 -2.08 7.04
N MET A 99 9.96 -1.44 5.89
CA MET A 99 9.06 -1.48 4.73
C MET A 99 9.78 -1.98 3.45
N PRO A 100 10.53 -3.10 3.47
CA PRO A 100 11.39 -3.49 2.34
C PRO A 100 10.63 -3.79 1.05
N MET A 101 9.47 -4.45 1.10
CA MET A 101 8.68 -4.71 -0.10
C MET A 101 8.04 -3.43 -0.64
N THR A 102 7.45 -2.61 0.23
CA THR A 102 6.89 -1.33 -0.20
C THR A 102 7.96 -0.46 -0.86
N ASN A 103 9.17 -0.40 -0.29
CA ASN A 103 10.30 0.31 -0.89
C ASN A 103 10.72 -0.27 -2.24
N SER A 104 10.80 -1.60 -2.36
CA SER A 104 11.16 -2.24 -3.63
C SER A 104 10.13 -1.97 -4.74
N CYS A 105 8.83 -1.91 -4.40
CA CYS A 105 7.79 -1.51 -5.34
C CYS A 105 7.98 -0.06 -5.81
N ILE A 106 8.27 0.87 -4.89
CA ILE A 106 8.57 2.26 -5.24
C ILE A 106 9.81 2.33 -6.15
N ASP A 107 10.86 1.55 -5.87
CA ASP A 107 12.09 1.55 -6.68
C ASP A 107 11.82 1.08 -8.11
N ILE A 108 11.00 0.03 -8.28
CA ILE A 108 10.56 -0.44 -9.61
C ILE A 108 9.79 0.66 -10.34
N TYR A 109 8.85 1.33 -9.65
CA TYR A 109 8.08 2.42 -10.25
C TYR A 109 8.93 3.64 -10.60
N ASN A 110 9.94 3.94 -9.78
CA ASN A 110 10.88 5.02 -10.08
C ASN A 110 11.64 4.75 -11.38
N VAL A 111 12.07 3.51 -11.60
CA VAL A 111 12.73 3.10 -12.85
C VAL A 111 11.76 3.19 -14.04
N ILE A 112 10.55 2.66 -13.90
CA ILE A 112 9.57 2.61 -15.01
C ILE A 112 9.09 4.01 -15.42
N HIS A 113 8.98 4.96 -14.48
CA HIS A 113 8.55 6.33 -14.74
C HIS A 113 9.69 7.32 -14.92
N GLU A 114 10.95 6.88 -14.83
CA GLU A 114 12.13 7.74 -14.85
C GLU A 114 12.00 8.94 -13.88
N THR A 115 11.36 8.69 -12.73
CA THR A 115 10.92 9.73 -11.78
C THR A 115 11.16 9.26 -10.36
N ASP A 116 11.71 10.11 -9.49
CA ASP A 116 11.80 9.79 -8.07
C ASP A 116 10.49 10.13 -7.34
N TRP A 117 9.63 9.13 -7.14
CA TRP A 117 8.36 9.31 -6.43
C TRP A 117 8.53 9.59 -4.94
N ARG A 118 9.69 9.31 -4.33
CA ARG A 118 9.92 9.72 -2.93
C ARG A 118 10.13 11.23 -2.83
N LYS A 119 10.70 11.84 -3.86
CA LYS A 119 10.89 13.30 -3.96
C LYS A 119 9.62 14.02 -4.39
N ASN A 120 8.85 13.43 -5.29
CA ASN A 120 7.66 14.06 -5.88
C ASN A 120 6.33 13.62 -5.23
N GLY A 121 6.38 12.71 -4.26
CA GLY A 121 5.23 12.20 -3.52
C GLY A 121 5.11 12.80 -2.12
N LEU A 122 4.30 12.16 -1.28
CA LEU A 122 4.03 12.61 0.08
C LEU A 122 4.99 11.94 1.08
N GLY A 123 6.15 12.57 1.29
CA GLY A 123 7.10 12.20 2.34
C GLY A 123 6.72 12.78 3.71
N ILE A 124 7.61 12.60 4.70
CA ILE A 124 7.40 13.14 6.06
C ILE A 124 7.35 14.68 6.09
N GLU A 125 8.04 15.34 5.17
CA GLU A 125 8.06 16.79 5.05
C GLU A 125 6.72 17.30 4.51
N GLU A 126 6.22 16.71 3.41
CA GLU A 126 4.95 17.09 2.80
C GLU A 126 3.75 16.75 3.69
N LEU A 127 3.84 15.67 4.48
CA LEU A 127 2.86 15.33 5.50
C LEU A 127 2.93 16.27 6.73
N GLY A 128 3.97 17.10 6.85
CA GLY A 128 4.16 18.05 7.94
C GLY A 128 4.55 17.40 9.27
N ILE A 129 5.05 16.16 9.24
CA ILE A 129 5.36 15.32 10.41
C ILE A 129 6.86 15.05 10.59
N ALA A 130 7.71 15.68 9.78
CA ALA A 130 9.15 15.54 9.88
C ALA A 130 9.66 15.87 11.29
N GLY A 131 10.55 15.02 11.81
CA GLY A 131 11.15 15.16 13.14
C GLY A 131 10.23 14.85 14.33
N MET A 132 8.96 14.48 14.10
CA MET A 132 8.07 14.09 15.18
C MET A 132 8.42 12.72 15.75
N THR A 133 8.34 12.58 17.08
CA THR A 133 8.23 11.25 17.70
C THR A 133 6.84 10.66 17.44
N LYS A 134 6.69 9.37 17.70
CA LYS A 134 5.39 8.67 17.68
C LYS A 134 4.33 9.38 18.53
N GLU A 135 4.69 9.83 19.72
CA GLU A 135 3.78 10.51 20.65
C GLU A 135 3.35 11.88 20.11
N GLN A 136 4.29 12.63 19.53
CA GLN A 136 4.01 13.92 18.89
C GLN A 136 3.11 13.74 17.67
N LEU A 137 3.38 12.74 16.83
CA LEU A 137 2.54 12.39 15.69
C LEU A 137 1.09 12.12 16.13
N ILE A 138 0.91 11.25 17.13
CA ILE A 138 -0.43 10.88 17.64
C ILE A 138 -1.15 12.10 18.22
N LYS A 139 -0.45 12.95 18.97
CA LYS A 139 -1.01 14.20 19.50
C LYS A 139 -1.42 15.14 18.36
N TYR A 140 -0.56 15.31 17.37
CA TYR A 140 -0.78 16.22 16.24
C TYR A 140 -2.03 15.82 15.44
N VAL A 141 -2.17 14.55 15.05
CA VAL A 141 -3.34 14.11 14.27
C VAL A 141 -4.65 14.19 15.04
N ARG A 142 -4.62 14.14 16.38
CA ARG A 142 -5.81 14.26 17.24
C ARG A 142 -6.21 15.70 17.55
N THR A 143 -5.25 16.63 17.58
CA THR A 143 -5.45 17.97 18.14
C THR A 143 -5.14 19.11 17.17
N GLY A 144 -4.42 18.82 16.08
CA GLY A 144 -3.88 19.84 15.18
C GLY A 144 -2.67 20.60 15.73
N VAL A 145 -2.18 20.27 16.92
CA VAL A 145 -1.06 20.97 17.59
C VAL A 145 0.19 20.09 17.58
N LYS A 146 1.30 20.64 17.08
CA LYS A 146 2.61 19.96 17.08
C LYS A 146 3.15 19.69 18.50
#